data_AF-A0A7J4M6L0-F1
#
_entry.id   AF-A0A7J4M6L0-F1
#
_cell.length_a   1.000
_cell.length_b   1.000
_cell.length_c   1.000
_cell.angle_alpha   90.00
_cell.angle_beta   90.00
_cell.angle_gamma   90.00
#
_symmetry.space_group_name_H-M   'P 1'
#
loop_
_entity.id
_entity.type
_entity.pdbx_description
1 polymer ?
#
loop_
_entity_poly.entity_id
_entity_poly.type
_entity_poly.pdbx_seq_one_letter_code
_entity_poly.pdbx_strand_id
1 'polypeptide(L)'
;TPEIATLALGAIFIFLGLFTMFTSYLSIGNALEENFKFDDLMKKKKSWFLASVIPVAIYILISFTNLFSFTKVLSIGGIISGGLTAILILFMAKSAKKKSDRKPEYSIPLNWIMIIFAILVFGIGVVREVLSIFGKA
;
A
#
# COMPACT_ATOMS: atom_id res chain seq x y z
N THR A 1 16.60 6.41 16.00
CA THR A 1 16.01 7.62 16.62
C THR A 1 14.55 7.50 17.03
N PRO A 2 13.62 6.76 16.36
CA PRO A 2 12.22 6.68 16.83
C PRO A 2 12.08 5.92 18.17
N GLU A 3 12.91 4.90 18.40
CA GLU A 3 12.92 4.13 19.65
C GLU A 3 13.19 4.98 20.90
N ILE A 4 14.00 6.05 20.74
CA ILE A 4 14.37 6.96 21.83
C ILE A 4 13.17 7.82 22.23
N ALA A 5 12.35 8.26 21.27
CA ALA A 5 11.15 9.05 21.53
C ALA A 5 10.08 8.22 22.25
N THR A 6 9.91 6.95 21.88
CA THR A 6 8.94 6.05 22.52
C THR A 6 9.34 5.70 23.95
N LEU A 7 10.63 5.46 24.21
CA LEU A 7 11.14 5.20 25.56
C LEU A 7 11.03 6.43 26.47
N ALA A 8 11.19 7.65 25.91
CA ALA A 8 11.10 8.89 26.67
C ALA A 8 9.68 9.20 27.19
N LEU A 9 8.64 8.71 26.51
CA LEU A 9 7.22 8.91 26.90
C LEU A 9 6.78 8.01 28.06
N GLY A 10 7.49 6.90 28.31
CA GLY A 10 7.21 5.96 29.40
C GLY A 10 6.28 4.80 29.03
N ALA A 11 6.17 3.84 29.96
CA ALA A 11 5.54 2.53 29.72
C ALA A 11 4.07 2.61 29.27
N ILE A 12 3.30 3.56 29.80
CA ILE A 12 1.86 3.69 29.47
C ILE A 12 1.63 4.00 27.98
N PHE A 13 2.48 4.83 27.38
CA PHE A 13 2.39 5.17 25.96
C PHE A 13 2.86 4.02 25.06
N ILE A 14 3.82 3.20 25.52
CA ILE A 14 4.21 1.97 24.83
C ILE A 14 3.03 0.99 24.78
N PHE A 15 2.35 0.78 25.91
CA PHE A 15 1.17 -0.10 25.95
C PHE A 15 0.05 0.42 25.05
N LEU A 16 -0.24 1.72 25.10
CA LEU A 16 -1.25 2.32 24.22
C LEU A 16 -0.88 2.14 22.74
N GLY A 17 0.37 2.42 22.38
CA GLY A 17 0.88 2.23 21.01
C GLY A 17 0.79 0.78 20.54
N LEU A 18 1.11 -0.19 21.41
CA LEU A 18 0.98 -1.61 21.12
C LEU A 18 -0.49 -1.97 20.81
N PHE A 19 -1.43 -1.53 21.64
CA PHE A 19 -2.86 -1.78 21.42
C PHE A 19 -3.34 -1.14 20.12
N THR A 20 -2.96 0.10 19.84
CA THR A 20 -3.36 0.80 18.60
C THR A 20 -2.80 0.12 17.35
N MET A 21 -1.54 -0.32 17.37
CA MET A 21 -0.95 -1.04 16.23
C MET A 21 -1.59 -2.43 16.06
N PHE A 22 -1.85 -3.13 17.17
CA PHE A 22 -2.48 -4.45 17.15
C PHE A 22 -3.90 -4.41 16.56
N THR A 23 -4.73 -3.45 16.98
CA THR A 23 -6.09 -3.31 16.44
C THR A 23 -6.08 -2.91 14.97
N SER A 24 -5.16 -2.02 14.57
CA SER A 24 -5.00 -1.63 13.16
C SER A 24 -4.57 -2.82 12.29
N TYR A 25 -3.66 -3.66 12.78
CA TYR A 25 -3.23 -4.88 12.10
C TYR A 25 -4.40 -5.85 11.87
N LEU A 26 -5.22 -6.10 12.90
CA LEU A 26 -6.40 -6.97 12.77
C LEU A 26 -7.42 -6.41 11.77
N SER A 27 -7.64 -5.08 11.78
CA SER A 27 -8.58 -4.44 10.85
C SER A 27 -8.15 -4.62 9.40
N ILE A 28 -6.86 -4.40 9.09
CA ILE A 28 -6.31 -4.60 7.74
C ILE A 28 -6.34 -6.09 7.35
N GLY A 29 -6.04 -7.00 8.28
CA GLY A 29 -6.12 -8.44 8.05
C GLY A 29 -7.52 -8.89 7.64
N ASN A 30 -8.56 -8.39 8.30
CA ASN A 30 -9.95 -8.66 7.94
C ASN A 30 -10.32 -8.08 6.57
N ALA A 31 -9.91 -6.85 6.28
CA ALA A 31 -10.14 -6.23 4.97
C ALA A 31 -9.49 -7.05 3.83
N LEU A 32 -8.29 -7.58 4.07
CA LEU A 32 -7.60 -8.44 3.11
C LEU A 32 -8.26 -9.82 2.95
N GLU A 33 -8.77 -10.42 4.04
CA GLU A 33 -9.57 -11.66 3.96
C GLU A 33 -10.82 -11.46 3.11
N GLU A 34 -11.52 -10.34 3.30
CA GLU A 34 -12.72 -9.99 2.55
C GLU A 34 -12.40 -9.75 1.08
N ASN A 35 -11.32 -9.03 0.76
CA ASN A 35 -10.85 -8.86 -0.62
C ASN A 35 -10.58 -10.22 -1.30
N PHE A 36 -9.85 -11.13 -0.67
CA PHE A 36 -9.64 -12.48 -1.23
C PHE A 36 -10.92 -13.29 -1.38
N LYS A 37 -11.89 -13.11 -0.46
CA LYS A 37 -13.14 -13.87 -0.48
C LYS A 37 -14.11 -13.35 -1.55
N PHE A 38 -14.22 -12.04 -1.70
CA PHE A 38 -15.22 -11.40 -2.56
C PHE A 38 -14.66 -11.02 -3.93
N ASP A 39 -13.44 -10.50 -4.00
CA ASP A 39 -12.81 -10.08 -5.26
C ASP A 39 -12.15 -11.27 -5.95
N ASP A 40 -11.37 -12.08 -5.22
CA ASP A 40 -10.71 -13.28 -5.77
C ASP A 40 -11.53 -14.58 -5.64
N LEU A 41 -12.75 -14.49 -5.11
CA LEU A 41 -13.71 -15.60 -4.95
C LEU A 41 -13.14 -16.83 -4.22
N MET A 42 -12.21 -16.63 -3.28
CA MET A 42 -11.54 -17.70 -2.56
C MET A 42 -12.38 -18.26 -1.40
N LYS A 43 -12.15 -19.53 -1.05
CA LYS A 43 -12.79 -20.16 0.13
C LYS A 43 -12.29 -19.50 1.41
N LYS A 44 -13.21 -19.20 2.34
CA LYS A 44 -12.93 -18.53 3.64
C LYS A 44 -11.66 -19.02 4.35
N LYS A 45 -11.47 -20.35 4.48
CA LYS A 45 -10.29 -20.91 5.14
C LYS A 45 -8.96 -20.54 4.45
N LYS A 46 -8.96 -20.50 3.11
CA LYS A 46 -7.80 -20.08 2.32
C LYS A 46 -7.60 -18.57 2.45
N SER A 47 -8.67 -17.78 2.32
CA SER A 47 -8.61 -16.31 2.47
C SER A 47 -8.03 -15.89 3.82
N TRP A 48 -8.52 -16.48 4.91
CA TRP A 48 -8.02 -16.22 6.27
C TRP A 48 -6.54 -16.59 6.42
N PHE A 49 -6.15 -17.77 5.91
CA PHE A 49 -4.75 -18.23 5.97
C PHE A 49 -3.82 -17.27 5.21
N LEU A 50 -4.20 -16.88 3.99
CA LEU A 50 -3.42 -15.94 3.18
C LEU A 50 -3.36 -14.55 3.84
N ALA A 51 -4.48 -14.04 4.36
CA ALA A 51 -4.54 -12.71 4.95
C ALA A 51 -3.81 -12.61 6.29
N SER A 52 -3.79 -13.67 7.10
CA SER A 52 -3.21 -13.65 8.45
C SER A 52 -1.78 -14.21 8.51
N VAL A 53 -1.50 -15.32 7.81
CA VAL A 53 -0.24 -16.06 7.97
C VAL A 53 0.85 -15.50 7.04
N ILE A 54 0.51 -15.15 5.80
CA ILE A 54 1.51 -14.67 4.84
C ILE A 54 2.19 -13.36 5.29
N PRO A 55 1.47 -12.31 5.73
CA PRO A 55 2.12 -11.07 6.15
C PRO A 55 3.10 -11.28 7.31
N VAL A 56 2.74 -12.12 8.29
CA VAL A 56 3.61 -12.48 9.42
C VAL A 56 4.82 -13.28 8.94
N ALA A 57 4.63 -14.26 8.07
CA ALA A 57 5.72 -15.06 7.53
C ALA A 57 6.72 -14.20 6.74
N ILE A 58 6.24 -13.26 5.92
CA ILE A 58 7.07 -12.30 5.19
C ILE A 58 7.83 -11.40 6.17
N TYR A 59 7.17 -10.87 7.20
CA TYR A 59 7.82 -10.04 8.22
C TYR A 59 8.94 -10.79 8.94
N ILE A 60 8.69 -12.04 9.35
CA ILE A 60 9.70 -12.89 10.00
C ILE A 60 10.88 -13.12 9.05
N LEU A 61 10.61 -13.48 7.79
CA LEU A 61 11.66 -13.74 6.79
C LEU A 61 12.52 -12.51 6.53
N ILE A 62 11.91 -11.32 6.41
CA ILE A 62 12.61 -10.05 6.23
C ILE A 62 13.44 -9.71 7.47
N SER A 63 12.88 -9.93 8.66
CA SER A 63 13.55 -9.62 9.94
C SER A 63 14.87 -10.37 10.11
N PHE A 64 14.99 -11.60 9.59
CA PHE A 64 16.26 -12.34 9.62
C PHE A 64 17.35 -11.75 8.73
N THR A 65 16.98 -11.00 7.69
CA THR A 65 17.96 -10.53 6.69
C THR A 65 18.65 -9.22 7.08
N ASN A 66 18.16 -8.46 8.06
CA ASN A 66 18.68 -7.14 8.46
C ASN A 66 18.87 -6.13 7.29
N LEU A 67 18.36 -6.46 6.09
CA LEU A 67 18.49 -5.70 4.85
C LEU A 67 17.42 -4.61 4.72
N PHE A 68 16.35 -4.71 5.51
CA PHE A 68 15.19 -3.83 5.42
C PHE A 68 15.00 -3.10 6.76
N SER A 69 15.16 -1.78 6.72
CA SER A 69 14.73 -0.90 7.82
C SER A 69 13.23 -0.64 7.72
N PHE A 70 12.60 -0.27 8.83
CA PHE A 70 11.20 0.18 8.87
C PHE A 70 10.90 1.24 7.81
N THR A 71 11.79 2.23 7.67
CA THR A 71 11.66 3.30 6.66
C THR A 71 11.71 2.78 5.23
N LYS A 72 12.55 1.77 4.96
CA LYS A 72 12.68 1.16 3.64
C LYS A 72 11.42 0.36 3.28
N VAL A 73 10.87 -0.42 4.22
CA VAL A 73 9.61 -1.15 3.99
C VAL A 73 8.46 -0.17 3.72
N LEU A 74 8.37 0.91 4.49
CA LEU A 74 7.35 1.94 4.30
C LEU A 74 7.49 2.67 2.95
N SER A 75 8.73 2.99 2.55
CA SER A 75 9.04 3.62 1.27
C SER A 75 8.61 2.73 0.09
N ILE A 76 9.04 1.47 0.10
CA ILE A 76 8.72 0.49 -0.94
C ILE A 76 7.22 0.29 -1.03
N GLY A 77 6.56 0.01 0.10
CA GLY A 77 5.12 -0.23 0.14
C GLY A 77 4.32 0.99 -0.33
N GLY A 78 4.67 2.19 0.15
CA GLY A 78 3.97 3.43 -0.17
C GLY A 78 4.14 3.86 -1.63
N ILE A 79 5.37 3.85 -2.14
CA ILE A 79 5.65 4.31 -3.52
C ILE A 79 5.11 3.32 -4.53
N ILE A 80 5.33 2.02 -4.34
CA ILE A 80 4.85 1.01 -5.30
C ILE A 80 3.32 0.93 -5.28
N SER A 81 2.71 0.78 -4.10
CA SER A 81 1.24 0.66 -4.00
C SER A 81 0.55 1.96 -4.39
N GLY A 82 0.96 3.09 -3.80
CA GLY A 82 0.35 4.39 -4.05
C GLY A 82 0.59 4.90 -5.45
N GLY A 83 1.82 4.79 -5.96
CA GLY A 83 2.18 5.20 -7.32
C GLY A 83 1.43 4.41 -8.38
N LEU A 84 1.38 3.08 -8.24
CA LEU A 84 0.65 2.22 -9.19
C LEU A 84 -0.86 2.49 -9.14
N THR A 85 -1.43 2.62 -7.94
CA THR A 85 -2.86 2.91 -7.76
C THR A 85 -3.24 4.25 -8.38
N ALA A 86 -2.44 5.30 -8.18
CA ALA A 86 -2.68 6.62 -8.77
C ALA A 86 -2.64 6.57 -10.31
N ILE A 87 -1.67 5.86 -10.89
CA ILE A 87 -1.59 5.66 -12.34
C ILE A 87 -2.83 4.91 -12.87
N LEU A 88 -3.25 3.86 -12.18
CA LEU A 88 -4.46 3.10 -12.54
C LEU A 88 -5.72 3.96 -12.47
N ILE A 89 -5.88 4.79 -11.43
CA ILE A 89 -7.01 5.72 -11.31
C ILE A 89 -7.07 6.69 -12.50
N LEU A 90 -5.93 7.22 -12.94
CA LEU A 90 -5.87 8.12 -14.10
C LEU A 90 -6.28 7.39 -15.40
N PHE A 91 -5.84 6.15 -15.59
CA PHE A 91 -6.28 5.34 -16.74
C PHE A 91 -7.76 4.97 -16.68
N MET A 92 -8.28 4.67 -15.48
CA MET A 92 -9.71 4.42 -15.28
C MET A 92 -10.53 5.67 -15.59
N ALA A 93 -10.11 6.86 -15.14
CA ALA A 93 -10.78 8.12 -15.43
C ALA A 93 -10.84 8.40 -16.95
N LYS A 94 -9.75 8.13 -17.67
CA LYS A 94 -9.72 8.24 -19.14
C LYS A 94 -10.64 7.21 -19.81
N SER A 95 -10.62 5.97 -19.33
CA SER A 95 -11.41 4.87 -19.91
C SER A 95 -12.90 5.05 -19.68
N ALA A 96 -13.29 5.52 -18.49
CA ALA A 96 -14.68 5.79 -18.13
C ALA A 96 -15.33 6.84 -19.05
N LYS A 97 -14.55 7.83 -19.51
CA LYS A 97 -15.02 8.82 -20.48
C LYS A 97 -15.19 8.27 -21.90
N LYS A 98 -14.34 7.31 -22.29
CA LYS A 98 -14.38 6.71 -23.63
C LYS A 98 -15.43 5.62 -23.77
N LYS A 99 -15.64 4.83 -22.71
CA LYS A 99 -16.54 3.66 -22.68
C LYS A 99 -17.83 3.93 -21.88
N SER A 100 -18.31 5.17 -21.87
CA SER A 100 -19.51 5.52 -21.12
C SER A 100 -20.76 5.24 -21.96
N ASP A 101 -21.68 4.43 -21.44
CA ASP A 101 -22.98 4.16 -22.08
C ASP A 101 -23.95 5.35 -21.99
N ARG A 102 -23.68 6.31 -21.10
CA ARG A 102 -24.44 7.55 -20.95
C ARG A 102 -23.50 8.74 -20.78
N LYS A 103 -23.91 9.92 -21.22
CA LYS A 103 -23.17 11.15 -20.90
C LYS A 103 -23.33 11.44 -19.40
N PRO A 104 -22.23 11.59 -18.63
CA PRO A 104 -22.33 11.87 -17.21
C PRO A 104 -22.93 13.27 -16.98
N GLU A 105 -23.74 13.42 -15.94
CA GLU A 105 -24.39 14.68 -15.53
C GLU A 105 -23.36 15.75 -15.13
N TYR A 106 -22.19 15.31 -14.64
CA TYR A 106 -21.06 16.16 -14.34
C TYR A 106 -19.80 15.56 -14.95
N SER A 107 -19.08 16.35 -15.75
CA SER A 107 -17.84 15.92 -16.39
C SER A 107 -16.70 16.84 -16.00
N ILE A 108 -15.67 16.28 -15.36
CA ILE A 108 -14.48 17.02 -14.96
C ILE A 108 -13.61 17.23 -16.20
N PRO A 109 -13.18 18.46 -16.55
CA PRO A 109 -12.26 18.67 -17.66
C PRO A 109 -10.92 17.99 -17.34
N LEU A 110 -10.61 16.91 -18.07
CA LEU A 110 -9.37 16.16 -17.91
C LEU A 110 -8.37 16.68 -18.94
N ASN A 111 -7.48 17.57 -18.50
CA ASN A 111 -6.39 18.04 -19.34
C ASN A 111 -5.36 16.92 -19.50
N TRP A 112 -5.11 16.50 -20.75
CA TRP A 112 -4.18 15.42 -21.05
C TRP A 112 -2.77 15.73 -20.53
N ILE A 113 -2.36 17.01 -20.53
CA ILE A 113 -1.06 17.44 -20.00
C ILE A 113 -0.94 17.10 -18.50
N MET A 114 -1.99 17.37 -17.71
CA MET A 114 -1.98 17.07 -16.27
C MET A 114 -1.93 15.56 -16.00
N ILE A 115 -2.61 14.76 -16.82
CA ILE A 115 -2.58 13.29 -16.70
C ILE A 115 -1.17 12.76 -17.00
N ILE A 116 -0.57 13.18 -18.12
CA ILE A 116 0.79 12.76 -18.49
C ILE A 116 1.78 13.18 -17.41
N PHE A 117 1.68 14.42 -16.92
CA PHE A 117 2.55 14.91 -15.87
C PHE A 117 2.43 14.08 -14.59
N ALA A 118 1.20 13.79 -14.14
CA ALA A 118 0.97 12.97 -12.95
C ALA A 118 1.52 11.54 -13.14
N ILE A 119 1.27 10.91 -14.29
CA ILE A 119 1.80 9.58 -14.60
C ILE A 119 3.34 9.59 -14.61
N LEU A 120 3.98 10.63 -15.14
CA LEU A 120 5.44 10.76 -15.12
C LEU A 120 5.98 10.89 -13.70
N VAL A 121 5.37 11.73 -12.86
CA VAL A 121 5.81 11.91 -11.46
C VAL A 121 5.71 10.61 -10.68
N PHE A 122 4.56 9.92 -10.74
CA PHE A 122 4.38 8.64 -10.05
C PHE A 122 5.23 7.53 -10.67
N GLY A 123 5.33 7.49 -12.00
CA GLY A 123 6.14 6.50 -12.72
C GLY A 123 7.63 6.61 -12.41
N ILE A 124 8.18 7.83 -12.40
CA ILE A 124 9.57 8.08 -11.98
C ILE A 124 9.77 7.63 -10.53
N GLY A 125 8.83 7.95 -9.63
CA GLY A 125 8.88 7.50 -8.24
C GLY A 125 8.99 5.98 -8.12
N VAL A 126 8.10 5.25 -8.80
CA VAL A 126 8.11 3.77 -8.81
C VAL A 126 9.41 3.22 -9.41
N VAL A 127 9.88 3.75 -10.55
CA VAL A 127 11.12 3.29 -11.18
C VAL A 127 12.33 3.51 -10.28
N ARG A 128 12.44 4.67 -9.63
CA ARG A 128 13.54 4.96 -8.71
C ARG A 128 13.53 4.04 -7.50
N GLU A 129 12.35 3.77 -6.94
CA GLU A 129 12.23 2.88 -5.78
C GLU A 129 12.60 1.44 -6.16
N VAL A 130 12.13 0.95 -7.31
CA VAL A 130 12.51 -0.38 -7.81
C VAL A 130 14.02 -0.47 -8.03
N LEU A 131 14.65 0.56 -8.62
CA LEU A 131 16.10 0.58 -8.80
C LEU A 131 16.86 0.58 -7.46
N SER A 132 16.35 1.25 -6.41
CA SER A 132 16.92 1.24 -5.05
C SER A 132 16.82 -0.12 -4.35
N ILE A 133 15.86 -0.96 -4.76
CA ILE A 133 15.76 -2.35 -4.25
C ILE A 133 16.86 -3.22 -4.86
N PHE A 134 17.15 -3.08 -6.16
CA PHE A 134 18.12 -3.92 -6.89
C PHE A 134 19.54 -3.35 -6.92
N GLY A 135 19.70 -2.03 -6.82
CA GLY A 135 20.97 -1.33 -6.83
C GLY A 135 21.25 -0.67 -5.49
N LYS A 136 22.42 -0.95 -4.91
CA LYS A 136 23.02 -0.07 -3.91
C LYS A 136 23.43 1.23 -4.61
N ALA A 137 22.53 2.19 -4.77
CA ALA A 137 22.85 3.54 -5.21
C ALA A 137 21.92 4.55 -4.55
#